data_AF-A0A7Y5WF44-F1
#
_entry.id   AF-A0A7Y5WF44-F1
#
_cell.length_a   1.000
_cell.length_b   1.000
_cell.length_c   1.000
_cell.angle_alpha   90.00
_cell.angle_beta   90.00
_cell.angle_gamma   90.00
#
_symmetry.space_group_name_H-M   'P 1'
#
loop_
_entity.id
_entity.type
_entity.pdbx_description
1 polymer ?
#
loop_
_entity_poly.entity_id
_entity_poly.type
_entity_poly.pdbx_seq_one_letter_code
_entity_poly.pdbx_strand_id
1 'polypeptide(L)' 'AHTETRIAVRVAAHRRGRTTVVTTVSPLWLHHADHVVLLEAGRVAAEGRHDDLLADEPRYRDVVARSFAAPALEDSRA' A
#
# COMPACT_ATOMS: atom_id res chain seq x y z
N ALA A 1 1.68 -14.01 0.17
CA ALA A 1 0.24 -13.74 0.25
C ALA A 1 -0.40 -14.27 1.55
N HIS A 2 -0.56 -15.58 1.79
CA HIS A 2 -1.43 -16.05 2.90
C HIS A 2 -1.02 -15.57 4.31
N THR A 3 0.28 -15.58 4.63
CA THR A 3 0.78 -15.04 5.92
C THR A 3 0.55 -13.53 6.03
N GLU A 4 0.79 -12.80 4.96
CA GLU A 4 0.62 -11.34 4.93
C GLU A 4 -0.86 -10.93 5.07
N THR A 5 -1.77 -11.62 4.38
CA THR A 5 -3.22 -11.44 4.55
C THR A 5 -3.60 -11.63 6.03
N ARG A 6 -3.10 -12.69 6.67
CA ARG A 6 -3.35 -12.93 8.10
C ARG A 6 -2.78 -11.84 9.00
N ILE A 7 -1.61 -11.29 8.66
CA ILE A 7 -1.01 -10.19 9.41
C ILE A 7 -1.85 -8.92 9.24
N ALA A 8 -2.17 -8.53 8.01
CA ALA A 8 -2.92 -7.31 7.72
C ALA A 8 -4.28 -7.30 8.44
N VAL A 9 -5.03 -8.41 8.36
CA VAL A 9 -6.31 -8.58 9.07
C VAL A 9 -6.15 -8.44 10.59
N ARG A 10 -5.16 -9.13 11.18
CA ARG A 10 -4.98 -9.13 12.64
C ARG A 10 -4.49 -7.79 13.17
N VAL A 11 -3.58 -7.15 12.46
CA VAL A 11 -3.07 -5.82 12.84
C VAL A 11 -4.18 -4.78 12.72
N ALA A 12 -4.93 -4.76 11.61
CA ALA A 12 -6.06 -3.85 11.43
C ALA A 12 -7.07 -3.99 12.59
N ALA A 13 -7.45 -5.23 12.94
CA ALA A 13 -8.36 -5.50 14.05
C ALA A 13 -7.82 -5.04 15.41
N HIS A 14 -6.53 -5.28 15.67
CA HIS A 14 -5.86 -4.87 16.92
C HIS A 14 -5.71 -3.35 17.06
N ARG A 15 -5.64 -2.64 15.94
CA ARG A 15 -5.40 -1.19 15.88
C ARG A 15 -6.68 -0.35 15.85
N ARG A 16 -7.87 -0.96 15.81
CA ARG A 16 -9.14 -0.24 15.83
C ARG A 16 -9.20 0.76 17.00
N GLY A 17 -9.68 1.97 16.71
CA GLY A 17 -9.73 3.08 17.66
C GLY A 17 -8.39 3.80 17.89
N ARG A 18 -7.33 3.45 17.14
CA ARG A 18 -6.01 4.12 17.20
C ARG A 18 -5.58 4.60 15.82
N THR A 19 -4.98 5.79 15.78
CA THR A 19 -4.33 6.30 14.56
C THR A 19 -3.17 5.40 14.15
N THR A 20 -3.20 4.87 12.94
CA THR A 20 -2.21 3.91 12.43
C THR A 20 -1.75 4.35 11.05
N VAL A 21 -0.45 4.51 10.87
CA VAL A 21 0.17 4.84 9.59
C VAL A 21 1.04 3.67 9.17
N VAL A 22 0.90 3.25 7.92
CA VAL A 22 1.66 2.14 7.33
C VAL A 22 2.20 2.60 5.99
N THR A 23 3.50 2.44 5.78
CA THR A 23 4.12 2.62 4.46
C THR A 23 4.14 1.27 3.75
N THR A 24 3.38 1.16 2.67
CA THR A 24 3.21 -0.11 1.96
C THR A 24 2.77 0.11 0.52
N VAL A 25 3.16 -0.82 -0.35
CA VAL A 25 2.61 -0.96 -1.70
C VAL A 25 1.74 -2.21 -1.84
N SER A 26 1.58 -2.98 -0.75
CA SER A 26 0.84 -4.25 -0.73
C SER A 26 -0.67 -4.02 -0.73
N PRO A 27 -1.41 -4.52 -1.74
CA PRO A 27 -2.86 -4.37 -1.79
C PRO A 27 -3.60 -5.05 -0.65
N LEU A 28 -3.00 -6.09 -0.06
CA LEU A 28 -3.55 -6.75 1.13
C LEU A 28 -3.64 -5.79 2.31
N TRP A 29 -2.69 -4.86 2.43
CA TRP A 29 -2.74 -3.80 3.43
C TRP A 29 -3.60 -2.62 2.96
N LEU A 30 -3.48 -2.21 1.69
CA LEU A 30 -4.24 -1.09 1.14
C LEU A 30 -5.75 -1.32 1.21
N HIS A 31 -6.20 -2.57 1.08
CA HIS A 31 -7.60 -2.96 1.28
C HIS A 31 -8.13 -2.66 2.70
N HIS A 32 -7.26 -2.64 3.71
CA HIS A 32 -7.62 -2.34 5.10
C HIS A 32 -7.40 -0.86 5.47
N ALA A 33 -6.85 -0.04 4.57
CA ALA A 33 -6.61 1.37 4.84
C ALA A 33 -7.88 2.19 4.64
N ASP A 34 -8.24 2.99 5.64
CA ASP A 34 -9.35 3.94 5.55
C ASP A 34 -9.02 5.11 4.61
N HIS A 35 -7.74 5.50 4.55
CA HIS A 35 -7.19 6.56 3.71
C HIS A 35 -5.81 6.17 3.18
N VAL A 36 -5.56 6.42 1.90
CA VAL A 36 -4.30 6.12 1.22
C VAL A 36 -3.73 7.42 0.66
N VAL A 37 -2.42 7.58 0.81
CA VAL A 37 -1.66 8.71 0.27
C VAL A 37 -0.59 8.17 -0.67
N LEU A 38 -0.65 8.58 -1.94
CA LEU A 38 0.41 8.33 -2.92
C LEU A 38 1.47 9.42 -2.79
N LEU A 39 2.72 9.02 -2.54
CA LEU A 39 3.85 9.93 -2.51
C LEU A 39 4.68 9.83 -3.79
N GLU A 40 4.97 10.98 -4.39
CA GLU A 40 5.84 11.12 -5.56
C GLU A 40 6.81 12.28 -5.33
N ALA A 41 8.11 12.03 -5.48
CA ALA A 41 9.17 13.02 -5.28
C ALA A 41 9.03 13.83 -3.96
N GLY A 42 8.65 13.16 -2.87
CA GLY A 42 8.50 13.76 -1.54
C GLY A 42 7.23 14.60 -1.37
N ARG A 43 6.28 14.56 -2.30
CA ARG A 43 5.00 15.28 -2.22
C ARG A 43 3.82 14.32 -2.30
N VAL A 44 2.68 14.74 -1.76
CA VAL A 44 1.40 14.05 -1.96
C VAL A 44 0.97 14.26 -3.41
N ALA A 45 0.89 13.17 -4.17
CA ALA A 45 0.50 13.17 -5.57
C ALA A 45 -1.00 12.89 -5.76
N ALA A 46 -1.58 12.07 -4.89
CA ALA A 46 -3.00 11.74 -4.83
C ALA A 46 -3.34 11.16 -3.45
N GLU A 47 -4.59 11.25 -3.05
CA GLU A 47 -5.08 10.62 -1.82
C GLU A 47 -6.57 10.25 -1.92
N GLY A 48 -6.99 9.25 -1.15
CA GLY A 48 -8.35 8.72 -1.19
C GLY A 48 -8.42 7.28 -0.70
N ARG A 49 -9.55 6.60 -0.96
CA ARG A 49 -9.64 5.16 -0.68
C ARG A 49 -8.90 4.37 -1.75
N HIS A 50 -8.47 3.16 -1.40
CA HIS A 50 -7.77 2.26 -2.32
C HIS A 50 -8.54 2.05 -3.63
N ASP A 51 -9.84 1.74 -3.53
CA ASP A 51 -10.67 1.43 -4.70
C ASP A 51 -10.85 2.65 -5.63
N ASP A 52 -11.02 3.84 -5.06
CA ASP A 52 -11.17 5.09 -5.81
C ASP A 52 -9.87 5.45 -6.54
N LEU A 53 -8.73 5.34 -5.85
CA LEU A 53 -7.41 5.58 -6.45
C LEU A 53 -7.06 4.53 -7.52
N LEU A 54 -7.48 3.27 -7.34
CA LEU A 54 -7.34 2.25 -8.38
C LEU A 54 -8.16 2.60 -9.63
N ALA A 55 -9.36 3.17 -9.46
CA ALA A 55 -10.21 3.55 -10.58
C ALA A 55 -9.64 4.77 -11.32
N ASP A 56 -9.25 5.80 -10.57
CA ASP A 56 -9.12 7.16 -11.11
C ASP A 56 -7.66 7.66 -11.23
N GLU A 57 -6.69 7.02 -10.57
CA GLU A 57 -5.29 7.49 -10.57
C GLU A 57 -4.34 6.47 -11.26
N PRO A 58 -3.95 6.72 -12.54
CA PRO A 58 -3.05 5.84 -13.29
C PRO A 58 -1.70 5.60 -12.57
N ARG A 59 -1.11 6.63 -11.95
CA ARG A 59 0.19 6.48 -11.26
C ARG A 59 0.09 5.55 -10.05
N TYR A 60 -1.05 5.58 -9.37
CA TYR A 60 -1.34 4.69 -8.25
C TYR A 60 -1.44 3.25 -8.73
N ARG A 61 -2.16 3.00 -9.84
CA ARG A 61 -2.21 1.68 -10.48
C ARG A 61 -0.82 1.16 -10.84
N ASP A 62 0.06 2.00 -11.39
CA ASP A 62 1.43 1.60 -11.75
C ASP A 62 2.27 1.18 -10.52
N VAL A 63 2.10 1.86 -9.39
CA VAL A 63 2.77 1.47 -8.13
C VAL A 63 2.23 0.14 -7.61
N VAL A 64 0.91 -0.01 -7.58
CA VAL A 64 0.25 -1.22 -7.08
C VAL A 64 0.54 -2.43 -7.97
N ALA A 65 0.46 -2.29 -9.30
CA ALA A 65 0.72 -3.37 -10.25
C ALA A 65 2.17 -3.87 -10.15
N ARG A 66 3.13 -2.96 -9.99
CA ARG A 66 4.54 -3.33 -9.79
C ARG A 66 4.78 -4.12 -8.50
N SER A 67 3.99 -3.93 -7.44
CA SER A 67 4.14 -4.71 -6.21
C SER A 67 3.91 -6.22 -6.39
N PHE A 68 3.14 -6.61 -7.42
CA PHE A 68 2.93 -8.01 -7.80
C PHE A 68 3.97 -8.53 -8.79
N ALA A 69 4.60 -7.64 -9.57
CA ALA A 69 5.76 -7.96 -10.37
C ALA A 69 7.00 -7.91 -9.47
N ALA A 70 7.33 -9.04 -8.82
CA ALA A 70 8.47 -9.13 -7.91
C ALA A 70 9.71 -8.40 -8.49
N PRO A 71 10.33 -7.46 -7.75
CA PRO A 71 11.60 -6.90 -8.19
C PRO A 71 12.64 -8.02 -8.18
N ALA A 72 13.38 -8.17 -9.29
CA ALA A 72 14.70 -8.78 -9.23
C ALA A 72 15.48 -8.00 -8.16
N LEU A 73 15.86 -8.69 -7.08
CA LEU A 73 16.68 -8.11 -6.04
C LEU A 73 18.03 -7.77 -6.68
N GLU A 74 18.23 -6.50 -7.07
CA GLU A 74 19.58 -6.02 -7.36
C GLU A 74 20.29 -5.80 -6.02
N ASP A 75 21.38 -6.56 -5.86
CA ASP A 75 22.34 -6.46 -4.77
C ASP A 75 22.81 -5.02 -4.62
N SER A 76 22.38 -4.35 -3.55
CA SER A 76 23.00 -3.10 -3.09
C SER A 76 23.95 -3.38 -1.94
N ARG A 77 25.11 -3.96 -2.27
CA ARG A 77 26.36 -3.68 -1.56
C ARG A 77 27.21 -2.75 -2.44
N ALA A 78 27.28 -1.49 -2.05
CA ALA A 78 28.40 -0.60 -2.34
C ALA A 78 28.60 0.28 -1.09
#